data_AF-A0A971HV81-F1
#
_entry.id   AF-A0A971HV81-F1
#
_cell.length_a   1.000
_cell.length_b   1.000
_cell.length_c   1.000
_cell.angle_alpha   90.00
_cell.angle_beta   90.00
_cell.angle_gamma   90.00
#
_symmetry.space_group_name_H-M   'P 1'
#
loop_
_entity.id
_entity.type
_entity.pdbx_description
1 polymer ?
#
loop_
_entity_poly.entity_id
_entity_poly.type
_entity_poly.pdbx_seq_one_letter_code
_entity_poly.pdbx_strand_id
1 'polypeptide(L)'
;MIQYLKKDGATIWVSESAGKVADNTGKTLYYYGFCIDITAKKIAEQTIMEQEKTYRRLFTTMTQGVMYFDAEGQIVMANPAVEHIFGTPVKDMVGHQPSFRWKVVNEQGEVVPASEWPVFVSLRTGKTVQQHVLGIKPPQLEEYIWLSVSSTPLFQAGSTTPYQIYSVFEDITEQKKAELALAEEKRKYRLLADNVDDVIWVTNLDRQFTYVSPSVEKLRGITVEEALSETVFDIMPPDSLKRALSETQRVWSDEKRVHDSVRIEVELFIKKVTLFGLSLFFGNYWIKQTSLTLLWV
;
A
#
# COMPACT_ATOMS: atom_id res chain seq x y z
N MET A 1 -35.70 14.99 38.22
CA MET A 1 -36.16 14.89 36.81
C MET A 1 -36.92 13.60 36.66
N ILE A 2 -38.09 13.65 36.04
CA ILE A 2 -39.06 12.55 36.04
C ILE A 2 -39.65 12.45 34.63
N GLN A 3 -40.11 11.26 34.25
CA GLN A 3 -40.83 11.06 32.99
C GLN A 3 -42.33 11.13 33.24
N TYR A 4 -43.04 11.95 32.46
CA TYR A 4 -44.50 12.01 32.46
C TYR A 4 -45.05 11.35 31.20
N LEU A 5 -46.23 10.73 31.34
CA LEU A 5 -46.98 10.18 30.21
C LEU A 5 -48.01 11.22 29.76
N LYS A 6 -47.97 11.60 28.48
CA LYS A 6 -49.02 12.38 27.83
C LYS A 6 -50.27 11.52 27.62
N LYS A 7 -51.42 12.17 27.44
CA LYS A 7 -52.72 11.51 27.20
C LYS A 7 -52.71 10.61 25.95
N ASP A 8 -51.90 10.95 24.96
CA ASP A 8 -51.69 10.17 23.72
C ASP A 8 -50.73 8.98 23.91
N GLY A 9 -50.19 8.77 25.12
CA GLY A 9 -49.23 7.72 25.44
C GLY A 9 -47.77 8.11 25.21
N ALA A 10 -47.46 9.31 24.71
CA ALA A 10 -46.08 9.75 24.53
C ALA A 10 -45.41 10.06 25.88
N THR A 11 -44.14 9.70 26.03
CA THR A 11 -43.36 10.03 27.23
C THR A 11 -42.63 11.36 27.04
N ILE A 12 -42.71 12.25 28.04
CA ILE A 12 -41.94 13.50 28.10
C ILE A 12 -41.05 13.53 29.33
N TRP A 13 -39.90 14.18 29.20
CA TRP A 13 -39.07 14.52 30.34
C TRP A 13 -39.52 15.84 30.93
N VAL A 14 -39.76 15.86 32.24
CA VAL A 14 -40.12 17.08 32.96
C VAL A 14 -39.14 17.38 34.09
N SER A 15 -38.83 18.67 34.19
CA SER A 15 -38.24 19.27 35.39
C SER A 15 -39.38 19.81 36.24
N GLU A 16 -39.66 19.14 37.35
CA GLU A 16 -40.67 19.54 38.31
C GLU A 16 -40.01 20.22 39.51
N SER A 17 -40.62 21.31 39.96
CA SER A 17 -40.32 21.94 41.24
C SER A 17 -41.63 22.12 42.00
N ALA A 18 -41.67 21.65 43.25
CA ALA A 18 -42.84 21.71 44.09
C ALA A 18 -42.48 22.19 45.50
N GLY A 19 -43.40 22.93 46.11
CA GLY A 19 -43.33 23.42 47.49
C GLY A 19 -44.66 23.26 48.20
N LYS A 20 -44.65 23.44 49.52
CA LYS A 20 -45.85 23.43 50.35
C LYS A 20 -46.03 24.79 51.02
N VAL A 21 -47.27 25.25 51.12
CA VAL A 21 -47.65 26.40 51.93
C VAL A 21 -48.40 25.87 53.15
N ALA A 22 -47.99 26.31 54.33
CA ALA A 22 -48.59 25.94 55.60
C ALA A 22 -49.05 27.20 56.36
N ASP A 23 -50.03 27.03 57.25
CA ASP A 23 -50.46 28.10 58.15
C ASP A 23 -49.46 28.29 59.31
N ASN A 24 -49.75 29.25 60.18
CA ASN A 24 -48.96 29.59 61.36
C ASN A 24 -48.95 28.49 62.45
N THR A 25 -49.78 27.46 62.32
CA THR A 25 -49.78 26.27 63.20
C THR A 25 -48.93 25.14 62.61
N GLY A 26 -48.39 25.30 61.41
CA GLY A 26 -47.66 24.28 60.67
C GLY A 26 -48.55 23.31 59.89
N LYS A 27 -49.88 23.53 59.87
CA LYS A 27 -50.81 22.72 59.09
C LYS A 27 -50.68 23.10 57.61
N THR A 28 -50.48 22.10 56.75
CA THR A 28 -50.34 22.33 55.30
C THR A 28 -51.67 22.78 54.73
N LEU A 29 -51.67 23.92 54.02
CA LEU A 29 -52.83 24.49 53.35
C LEU A 29 -52.94 23.98 51.92
N TYR A 30 -51.85 24.07 51.15
CA TYR A 30 -51.79 23.56 49.79
C TYR A 30 -50.36 23.30 49.34
N TYR A 31 -50.23 22.47 48.31
CA TYR A 31 -48.99 22.29 47.57
C TYR A 31 -49.07 23.13 46.30
N TYR A 32 -47.94 23.68 45.89
CA TYR A 32 -47.80 24.35 44.61
C TYR A 32 -46.61 23.77 43.88
N GLY A 33 -46.64 23.79 42.56
CA GLY A 33 -45.51 23.35 41.76
C GLY A 33 -45.67 23.77 40.31
N PHE A 34 -44.57 23.69 39.57
CA PHE A 34 -44.55 23.88 38.13
C PHE A 34 -43.72 22.79 37.48
N CYS A 35 -44.12 22.40 36.28
CA CYS A 35 -43.42 21.43 35.46
C CYS A 35 -42.97 22.11 34.17
N ILE A 36 -41.70 21.91 33.80
CA ILE A 36 -41.15 22.37 32.52
C ILE A 36 -40.85 21.13 31.68
N ASP A 37 -41.43 21.05 30.49
CA ASP A 37 -41.06 20.05 29.49
C ASP A 37 -39.62 20.32 29.02
N ILE A 38 -38.73 19.39 29.34
CA ILE A 38 -37.31 19.42 28.98
C ILE A 38 -36.95 18.33 27.97
N THR A 39 -37.95 17.72 27.32
CA THR A 39 -37.75 16.61 26.37
C THR A 39 -36.80 16.99 25.25
N ALA A 40 -36.98 18.16 24.64
CA ALA A 40 -36.12 18.64 23.56
C ALA A 40 -34.66 18.80 24.02
N LYS A 41 -34.45 19.35 25.22
CA LYS A 41 -33.12 19.48 25.82
C LYS A 41 -32.48 18.11 26.05
N LYS A 42 -33.25 17.14 26.56
CA LYS A 42 -32.75 15.77 26.80
C LYS A 42 -32.37 15.04 25.52
N ILE A 43 -33.19 15.14 24.48
CA ILE A 43 -32.88 14.54 23.19
C ILE A 43 -31.60 15.15 22.60
N ALA A 44 -31.45 16.49 22.67
CA ALA A 44 -30.24 17.16 22.19
C ALA A 44 -28.98 16.74 22.98
N GLU A 45 -29.05 16.72 24.32
CA GLU A 45 -27.95 16.25 25.19
C GLU A 45 -27.55 14.82 24.86
N GLN A 46 -28.53 13.92 24.71
CA GLN A 46 -28.29 12.52 24.39
C GLN A 46 -27.72 12.35 22.98
N THR A 47 -28.20 13.12 22.00
CA THR A 47 -27.69 13.08 20.63
C THR A 47 -26.22 13.48 20.57
N ILE A 48 -25.84 14.58 21.26
CA ILE A 48 -24.45 15.02 21.35
C ILE A 48 -23.60 13.94 22.03
N MET A 49 -24.08 13.36 23.13
CA MET A 49 -23.36 12.32 23.86
C MET A 49 -23.15 11.06 23.00
N GLU A 50 -24.16 10.64 22.23
CA GLU A 50 -24.07 9.49 21.32
C GLU A 50 -23.12 9.75 20.15
N GLN A 51 -23.15 10.95 19.58
CA GLN A 51 -22.20 11.38 18.55
C GLN A 51 -20.76 11.42 19.08
N GLU A 52 -20.54 12.00 20.25
CA GLU A 52 -19.21 12.06 20.89
C GLU A 52 -18.67 10.65 21.17
N LYS A 53 -19.51 9.74 21.69
CA LYS A 53 -19.14 8.33 21.91
C LYS A 53 -18.77 7.64 20.60
N THR A 54 -19.56 7.85 19.55
CA THR A 54 -19.33 7.25 18.24
C THR A 54 -18.03 7.77 17.64
N TYR A 55 -17.83 9.09 17.64
CA TYR A 55 -16.59 9.73 17.20
C TYR A 55 -15.38 9.21 17.96
N ARG A 56 -15.43 9.24 19.30
CA ARG A 56 -14.33 8.76 20.15
C ARG A 56 -14.01 7.30 19.84
N ARG A 57 -15.01 6.43 19.69
CA ARG A 57 -14.80 5.02 19.36
C ARG A 57 -14.08 4.90 18.02
N LEU A 58 -14.61 5.49 16.95
CA LEU A 58 -13.99 5.45 15.62
C LEU A 58 -12.55 5.95 15.65
N PHE A 59 -12.32 7.12 16.25
CA PHE A 59 -11.00 7.74 16.35
C PHE A 59 -10.01 6.84 17.09
N THR A 60 -10.42 6.24 18.22
CA THR A 60 -9.55 5.39 19.05
C THR A 60 -9.29 3.99 18.50
N THR A 61 -10.21 3.42 17.72
CA THR A 61 -10.10 2.05 17.19
C THR A 61 -9.55 1.98 15.77
N MET A 62 -9.36 3.13 15.11
CA MET A 62 -8.71 3.20 13.80
C MET A 62 -7.29 2.65 13.88
N THR A 63 -6.90 1.82 12.92
CA THR A 63 -5.53 1.33 12.74
C THR A 63 -4.64 2.33 12.03
N GLN A 64 -5.24 3.18 11.18
CA GLN A 64 -4.54 4.29 10.57
C GLN A 64 -4.21 5.34 11.64
N GLY A 65 -3.00 5.90 11.55
CA GLY A 65 -2.60 7.03 12.34
C GLY A 65 -3.40 8.25 11.91
N VAL A 66 -3.92 9.00 12.87
CA VAL A 66 -4.62 10.25 12.61
C VAL A 66 -4.03 11.32 13.51
N MET A 67 -3.62 12.44 12.89
CA MET A 67 -3.15 13.63 13.63
C MET A 67 -3.83 14.89 13.12
N TYR A 68 -4.12 15.80 14.05
CA TYR A 68 -4.54 17.15 13.76
C TYR A 68 -3.39 18.11 14.08
N PHE A 69 -3.21 19.09 13.21
CA PHE A 69 -2.21 20.14 13.34
C PHE A 69 -2.88 21.51 13.33
N ASP A 70 -2.46 22.44 14.17
CA ASP A 70 -2.91 23.84 14.10
C ASP A 70 -2.29 24.59 12.90
N ALA A 71 -2.61 25.89 12.78
CA ALA A 71 -2.13 26.76 11.72
C ALA A 71 -0.60 26.94 11.75
N GLU A 72 0.01 26.78 12.92
CA GLU A 72 1.45 26.81 13.14
C GLU A 72 2.12 25.44 12.88
N GLY A 73 1.35 24.41 12.53
CA GLY A 73 1.84 23.07 12.26
C GLY A 73 2.21 22.25 13.50
N GLN A 74 1.76 22.66 14.69
CA GLN A 74 1.93 21.89 15.93
C GLN A 74 0.85 20.83 16.03
N ILE A 75 1.21 19.66 16.56
CA ILE A 75 0.26 18.57 16.77
C ILE A 75 -0.69 18.97 17.91
N VAL A 76 -1.98 19.08 17.64
CA VAL A 76 -2.99 19.40 18.67
C VAL A 76 -3.76 18.17 19.16
N MET A 77 -3.78 17.12 18.35
CA MET A 77 -4.46 15.87 18.69
C MET A 77 -3.92 14.74 17.83
N ALA A 78 -3.85 13.54 18.39
CA ALA A 78 -3.53 12.33 17.64
C ALA A 78 -4.27 11.13 18.24
N ASN A 79 -4.58 10.13 17.40
CA ASN A 79 -5.20 8.90 17.87
C ASN A 79 -4.16 7.90 18.42
N PRO A 80 -4.57 6.85 19.15
CA PRO A 80 -3.64 5.87 19.71
C PRO A 80 -2.80 5.12 18.66
N ALA A 81 -3.31 4.94 17.43
CA ALA A 81 -2.53 4.32 16.34
C ALA A 81 -1.23 5.07 16.05
N VAL A 82 -1.20 6.40 16.24
CA VAL A 82 0.03 7.18 16.10
C VAL A 82 1.10 6.78 17.12
N GLU A 83 0.73 6.42 18.35
CA GLU A 83 1.71 5.93 19.33
C GLU A 83 2.32 4.61 18.88
N HIS A 84 1.49 3.72 18.34
CA HIS A 84 1.93 2.42 17.84
C HIS A 84 2.84 2.55 16.62
N ILE A 85 2.49 3.43 15.68
CA ILE A 85 3.29 3.69 14.48
C ILE A 85 4.62 4.32 14.87
N PHE A 86 4.63 5.43 15.60
CA PHE A 86 5.84 6.22 15.82
C PHE A 86 6.64 5.80 17.07
N GLY A 87 6.13 4.88 17.88
CA GLY A 87 6.76 4.41 19.12
C GLY A 87 6.90 5.49 20.20
N THR A 88 6.22 6.63 20.05
CA THR A 88 6.28 7.77 20.98
C THR A 88 4.88 8.03 21.53
N PRO A 89 4.73 8.29 22.84
CA PRO A 89 3.43 8.66 23.39
C PRO A 89 2.87 9.95 22.77
N VAL A 90 1.58 9.98 22.46
CA VAL A 90 0.85 11.14 21.89
C VAL A 90 1.01 12.35 22.80
N LYS A 91 0.96 12.16 24.12
CA LYS A 91 1.15 13.24 25.11
C LYS A 91 2.50 13.96 24.97
N ASP A 92 3.52 13.28 24.43
CA ASP A 92 4.86 13.83 24.24
C ASP A 92 5.02 14.44 22.83
N MET A 93 4.05 14.20 21.93
CA MET A 93 3.98 14.80 20.60
C MET A 93 3.13 16.07 20.57
N VAL A 94 2.02 16.08 21.31
CA VAL A 94 1.07 17.21 21.34
C VAL A 94 1.79 18.48 21.80
N GLY A 95 1.47 19.60 21.16
CA GLY A 95 2.09 20.91 21.39
C GLY A 95 3.44 21.11 20.69
N HIS A 96 3.89 20.15 19.87
CA HIS A 96 5.16 20.24 19.17
C HIS A 96 5.00 20.06 17.66
N GLN A 97 5.89 20.68 16.87
CA GLN A 97 5.96 20.44 15.42
C GLN A 97 6.77 19.17 15.10
N PRO A 98 6.30 18.27 14.24
CA PRO A 98 6.99 16.99 13.98
C PRO A 98 8.44 17.13 13.45
N SER A 99 8.76 18.26 12.82
CA SER A 99 10.09 18.60 12.29
C SER A 99 11.20 18.61 13.36
N PHE A 100 10.87 18.74 14.65
CA PHE A 100 11.86 18.79 15.73
C PHE A 100 12.51 17.43 16.03
N ARG A 101 11.87 16.31 15.66
CA ARG A 101 12.32 14.95 15.99
C ARG A 101 12.58 14.06 14.81
N TRP A 102 11.85 14.24 13.71
CA TRP A 102 11.80 13.23 12.67
C TRP A 102 12.71 13.54 11.50
N LYS A 103 13.47 12.54 11.05
CA LYS A 103 14.15 12.57 9.76
C LYS A 103 13.24 11.93 8.72
N VAL A 104 12.95 12.65 7.65
CA VAL A 104 12.04 12.21 6.60
C VAL A 104 12.81 12.07 5.29
N VAL A 105 12.53 10.99 4.56
CA VAL A 105 13.09 10.70 3.24
C VAL A 105 11.98 10.36 2.24
N ASN A 106 12.26 10.55 0.95
CA ASN A 106 11.41 10.08 -0.14
C ASN A 106 11.71 8.60 -0.49
N GLU A 107 11.01 8.06 -1.48
CA GLU A 107 11.21 6.68 -1.96
C GLU A 107 12.61 6.41 -2.51
N GLN A 108 13.34 7.45 -2.93
CA GLN A 108 14.71 7.37 -3.41
C GLN A 108 15.75 7.44 -2.26
N GLY A 109 15.30 7.65 -1.02
CA GLY A 109 16.15 7.80 0.16
C GLY A 109 16.74 9.21 0.36
N GLU A 110 16.30 10.18 -0.42
CA GLU A 110 16.74 11.58 -0.30
C GLU A 110 16.00 12.26 0.84
N VAL A 111 16.69 13.11 1.59
CA VAL A 111 16.09 13.83 2.74
C VAL A 111 15.08 14.85 2.24
N VAL A 112 13.84 14.77 2.75
CA VAL A 112 12.77 15.70 2.41
C VAL A 112 12.74 16.83 3.44
N PRO A 113 12.90 18.10 3.04
CA PRO A 113 12.83 19.22 3.96
C PRO A 113 11.42 19.37 4.56
N ALA A 114 11.33 19.86 5.80
CA ALA A 114 10.05 20.02 6.49
C ALA A 114 9.02 20.81 5.69
N SER A 115 9.43 21.84 4.95
CA SER A 115 8.54 22.65 4.08
C SER A 115 7.81 21.86 2.99
N GLU A 116 8.31 20.67 2.63
CA GLU A 116 7.75 19.80 1.61
C GLU A 116 6.92 18.65 2.19
N TRP A 117 6.84 18.51 3.52
CA TRP A 117 6.00 17.47 4.10
C TRP A 117 4.51 17.78 3.82
N PRO A 118 3.66 16.76 3.58
CA PRO A 118 2.27 16.94 3.19
C PRO A 118 1.48 17.92 4.07
N VAL A 119 1.72 17.91 5.39
CA VAL A 119 1.09 18.85 6.33
C VAL A 119 1.46 20.31 6.02
N PHE A 120 2.74 20.62 5.78
CA PHE A 120 3.20 21.98 5.53
C PHE A 120 2.87 22.45 4.11
N VAL A 121 2.89 21.53 3.13
CA VAL A 121 2.40 21.81 1.77
C VAL A 121 0.91 22.14 1.81
N SER A 122 0.11 21.37 2.56
CA SER A 122 -1.33 21.60 2.72
C SER A 122 -1.64 22.90 3.46
N LEU A 123 -0.94 23.20 4.56
CA LEU A 123 -1.03 24.49 5.28
C LEU A 123 -0.79 25.68 4.35
N ARG A 124 0.29 25.62 3.56
CA ARG A 124 0.71 26.73 2.68
C ARG A 124 -0.21 26.91 1.49
N THR A 125 -0.67 25.81 0.89
CA THR A 125 -1.42 25.86 -0.39
C THR A 125 -2.94 25.88 -0.19
N GLY A 126 -3.42 25.49 0.99
CA GLY A 126 -4.84 25.25 1.23
C GLY A 126 -5.42 24.09 0.42
N LYS A 127 -4.58 23.25 -0.19
CA LYS A 127 -5.00 22.09 -0.99
C LYS A 127 -4.77 20.80 -0.23
N THR A 128 -5.64 19.82 -0.48
CA THR A 128 -5.44 18.46 -0.01
C THR A 128 -4.26 17.82 -0.72
N VAL A 129 -3.37 17.20 0.04
CA VAL A 129 -2.30 16.32 -0.46
C VAL A 129 -2.75 14.88 -0.20
N GLN A 130 -2.76 14.03 -1.21
CA GLN A 130 -3.22 12.64 -1.10
C GLN A 130 -2.09 11.65 -1.37
N GLN A 131 -2.07 10.57 -0.61
CA GLN A 131 -1.25 9.36 -0.83
C GLN A 131 0.23 9.64 -1.10
N HIS A 132 0.82 10.59 -0.37
CA HIS A 132 2.23 10.91 -0.50
C HIS A 132 3.07 9.95 0.33
N VAL A 133 3.95 9.18 -0.29
CA VAL A 133 4.77 8.17 0.37
C VAL A 133 6.04 8.79 0.94
N LEU A 134 6.27 8.61 2.24
CA LEU A 134 7.45 9.09 2.94
C LEU A 134 8.01 8.02 3.87
N GLY A 135 9.34 7.91 3.89
CA GLY A 135 10.07 7.17 4.91
C GLY A 135 10.33 8.09 6.10
N ILE A 136 9.77 7.79 7.27
CA ILE A 136 10.00 8.55 8.49
C ILE A 136 10.84 7.72 9.46
N LYS A 137 11.89 8.32 10.01
CA LYS A 137 12.70 7.73 11.09
C LYS A 137 12.50 8.51 12.39
N PRO A 138 11.60 8.03 13.28
CA PRO A 138 11.47 8.57 14.62
C PRO A 138 12.73 8.28 15.46
N PRO A 139 13.10 9.13 16.43
CA PRO A 139 14.29 8.92 17.26
C PRO A 139 14.31 7.60 18.04
N GLN A 140 13.13 7.07 18.35
CA GLN A 140 12.95 5.85 19.14
C GLN A 140 13.11 4.57 18.30
N LEU A 141 13.18 4.69 16.97
CA LEU A 141 13.24 3.56 16.06
C LEU A 141 14.53 3.59 15.23
N GLU A 142 15.11 2.40 15.04
CA GLU A 142 16.35 2.26 14.26
C GLU A 142 16.08 2.21 12.75
N GLU A 143 14.90 1.73 12.35
CA GLU A 143 14.47 1.62 10.96
C GLU A 143 13.56 2.77 10.54
N TYR A 144 13.47 2.97 9.23
CA TYR A 144 12.45 3.83 8.64
C TYR A 144 11.10 3.12 8.64
N ILE A 145 10.06 3.84 9.01
CA ILE A 145 8.67 3.46 8.78
C ILE A 145 8.23 4.14 7.49
N TRP A 146 7.67 3.36 6.57
CA TRP A 146 7.10 3.89 5.34
C TRP A 146 5.64 4.20 5.54
N LEU A 147 5.27 5.46 5.34
CA LEU A 147 3.91 5.94 5.51
C LEU A 147 3.36 6.49 4.20
N SER A 148 2.13 6.09 3.88
CA SER A 148 1.29 6.82 2.93
C SER A 148 0.54 7.91 3.69
N VAL A 149 0.81 9.17 3.35
CA VAL A 149 0.33 10.34 4.09
C VAL A 149 -0.66 11.12 3.24
N SER A 150 -1.84 11.37 3.80
CA SER A 150 -2.85 12.27 3.22
C SER A 150 -3.18 13.39 4.19
N SER A 151 -3.01 14.64 3.76
CA SER A 151 -3.23 15.84 4.58
C SER A 151 -4.33 16.70 3.98
N THR A 152 -5.37 16.97 4.76
CA THR A 152 -6.56 17.72 4.35
C THR A 152 -6.68 19.00 5.20
N PRO A 153 -6.78 20.18 4.57
CA PRO A 153 -6.97 21.43 5.28
C PRO A 153 -8.42 21.64 5.71
N LEU A 154 -8.59 22.18 6.92
CA LEU A 154 -9.88 22.58 7.48
C LEU A 154 -9.95 24.10 7.58
N PHE A 155 -11.07 24.66 7.13
CA PHE A 155 -11.30 26.10 7.04
C PHE A 155 -12.41 26.53 7.98
N GLN A 156 -12.28 27.74 8.54
CA GLN A 156 -13.42 28.41 9.15
C GLN A 156 -14.33 28.98 8.05
N ALA A 157 -15.62 29.17 8.38
CA ALA A 157 -16.58 29.71 7.44
C ALA A 157 -16.11 31.08 6.90
N GLY A 158 -15.92 31.19 5.60
CA GLY A 158 -15.46 32.42 4.93
C GLY A 158 -13.95 32.65 4.92
N SER A 159 -13.14 31.76 5.50
CA SER A 159 -11.67 31.86 5.46
C SER A 159 -11.08 31.14 4.25
N THR A 160 -10.05 31.74 3.65
CA THR A 160 -9.20 31.10 2.63
C THR A 160 -7.92 30.50 3.22
N THR A 161 -7.63 30.78 4.50
CA THR A 161 -6.52 30.18 5.23
C THR A 161 -7.02 29.04 6.11
N PRO A 162 -6.35 27.86 6.08
CA PRO A 162 -6.72 26.76 6.95
C PRO A 162 -6.37 27.10 8.39
N TYR A 163 -7.28 26.79 9.32
CA TYR A 163 -7.01 26.93 10.76
C TYR A 163 -6.44 25.64 11.36
N GLN A 164 -6.60 24.51 10.65
CA GLN A 164 -6.18 23.21 11.10
C GLN A 164 -5.93 22.30 9.89
N ILE A 165 -4.99 21.37 10.00
CA ILE A 165 -4.82 20.25 9.07
C ILE A 165 -5.18 18.96 9.77
N TYR A 166 -5.94 18.12 9.08
CA TYR A 166 -6.16 16.73 9.43
C TYR A 166 -5.28 15.84 8.54
N SER A 167 -4.38 15.04 9.13
CA SER A 167 -3.55 14.09 8.39
C SER A 167 -3.83 12.65 8.80
N VAL A 168 -3.92 11.78 7.79
CA VAL A 168 -4.04 10.33 7.92
C VAL A 168 -2.75 9.69 7.46
N PHE A 169 -2.27 8.73 8.25
CA PHE A 169 -1.06 7.95 8.02
C PHE A 169 -1.45 6.47 7.93
N GLU A 170 -1.09 5.85 6.82
CA GLU A 170 -1.18 4.42 6.64
C GLU A 170 0.23 3.84 6.65
N ASP A 171 0.48 2.89 7.55
CA ASP A 171 1.76 2.19 7.61
C ASP A 171 1.84 1.15 6.48
N ILE A 172 2.75 1.40 5.54
CA ILE A 172 3.01 0.55 4.38
C ILE A 172 4.41 -0.09 4.47
N THR A 173 5.02 -0.12 5.66
CA THR A 173 6.37 -0.65 5.87
C THR A 173 6.48 -2.11 5.46
N GLU A 174 5.55 -2.96 5.90
CA GLU A 174 5.53 -4.38 5.53
C GLU A 174 5.30 -4.58 4.03
N GLN A 175 4.45 -3.74 3.42
CA GLN A 175 4.25 -3.76 1.96
C GLN A 175 5.55 -3.42 1.22
N LYS A 176 6.24 -2.35 1.64
CA LYS A 176 7.53 -1.96 1.04
C LYS A 176 8.60 -3.03 1.23
N LYS A 177 8.68 -3.66 2.41
CA LYS A 177 9.60 -4.78 2.68
C LYS A 177 9.31 -5.96 1.75
N ALA A 178 8.04 -6.32 1.55
CA ALA A 178 7.64 -7.39 0.64
C ALA A 178 7.96 -7.06 -0.84
N GLU A 179 7.71 -5.82 -1.27
CA GLU A 179 8.04 -5.35 -2.63
C GLU A 179 9.55 -5.40 -2.89
N LEU A 180 10.36 -4.95 -1.93
CA LEU A 180 11.83 -4.98 -2.01
C LEU A 180 12.37 -6.41 -2.02
N ALA A 181 11.87 -7.28 -1.14
CA ALA A 181 12.27 -8.68 -1.09
C ALA A 181 11.95 -9.39 -2.42
N LEU A 182 10.77 -9.16 -2.98
CA LEU A 182 10.38 -9.70 -4.28
C LEU A 182 11.27 -9.16 -5.42
N ALA A 183 11.62 -7.88 -5.39
CA ALA A 183 12.51 -7.27 -6.38
C ALA A 183 13.93 -7.84 -6.30
N GLU A 184 14.45 -8.04 -5.09
CA GLU A 184 15.77 -8.64 -4.85
C GLU A 184 15.80 -10.11 -5.29
N GLU A 185 14.76 -10.88 -5.00
CA GLU A 185 14.63 -12.27 -5.45
C GLU A 185 14.62 -12.34 -6.98
N LYS A 186 13.80 -11.51 -7.64
CA LYS A 186 13.79 -11.40 -9.11
C LYS A 186 15.16 -11.02 -9.68
N ARG A 187 15.87 -10.10 -9.04
CA ARG A 187 17.24 -9.71 -9.45
C ARG A 187 18.22 -10.87 -9.30
N LYS A 188 18.14 -11.62 -8.20
CA LYS A 188 18.97 -12.80 -7.95
C LYS A 188 18.73 -13.88 -9.00
N TYR A 189 17.46 -14.18 -9.33
CA TYR A 189 17.15 -15.14 -10.40
C TYR A 189 17.68 -14.70 -11.75
N ARG A 190 17.54 -13.41 -12.12
CA ARG A 190 18.14 -12.88 -13.36
C ARG A 190 19.64 -13.05 -13.38
N LEU A 191 20.35 -12.69 -12.31
CA LEU A 191 21.81 -12.87 -12.23
C LEU A 191 22.22 -14.33 -12.36
N LEU A 192 21.49 -15.27 -11.74
CA LEU A 192 21.79 -16.69 -11.90
C LEU A 192 21.55 -17.15 -13.33
N ALA A 193 20.43 -16.77 -13.94
CA ALA A 193 20.11 -17.16 -15.31
C ALA A 193 21.08 -16.54 -16.34
N ASP A 194 21.54 -15.31 -16.12
CA ASP A 194 22.42 -14.61 -17.05
C ASP A 194 23.89 -15.09 -16.99
N ASN A 195 24.30 -15.71 -15.89
CA ASN A 195 25.67 -16.23 -15.71
C ASN A 195 25.83 -17.73 -16.02
N VAL A 196 24.75 -18.40 -16.39
CA VAL A 196 24.82 -19.80 -16.85
C VAL A 196 25.22 -19.83 -18.32
N ASP A 197 26.19 -20.68 -18.68
CA ASP A 197 26.62 -20.83 -20.08
C ASP A 197 25.56 -21.53 -20.95
N ASP A 198 24.67 -22.33 -20.35
CA ASP A 198 23.47 -22.85 -21.01
C ASP A 198 22.45 -21.73 -21.27
N VAL A 199 21.71 -21.84 -22.38
CA VAL A 199 20.63 -20.90 -22.72
C VAL A 199 19.36 -21.28 -21.97
N ILE A 200 18.92 -20.38 -21.09
CA ILE A 200 17.63 -20.46 -20.40
C ILE A 200 16.63 -19.65 -21.20
N TRP A 201 15.48 -20.23 -21.48
CA TRP A 201 14.42 -19.55 -22.20
C TRP A 201 13.06 -19.93 -21.64
N VAL A 202 12.11 -19.00 -21.75
CA VAL A 202 10.71 -19.18 -21.37
C VAL A 202 9.86 -18.80 -22.56
N THR A 203 8.81 -19.55 -22.85
CA THR A 203 7.86 -19.25 -23.92
C THR A 203 6.43 -19.18 -23.39
N ASN A 204 5.58 -18.42 -24.06
CA ASN A 204 4.13 -18.52 -23.88
C ASN A 204 3.56 -19.81 -24.52
N LEU A 205 2.25 -20.01 -24.41
CA LEU A 205 1.56 -21.19 -24.98
C LEU A 205 1.67 -21.25 -26.52
N ASP A 206 1.80 -20.10 -27.17
CA ASP A 206 1.98 -19.98 -28.63
C ASP A 206 3.44 -20.19 -29.07
N ARG A 207 4.32 -20.60 -28.14
CA ARG A 207 5.75 -20.89 -28.40
C ARG A 207 6.58 -19.68 -28.81
N GLN A 208 6.12 -18.48 -28.45
CA GLN A 208 6.90 -17.26 -28.57
C GLN A 208 7.76 -17.06 -27.32
N PHE A 209 9.02 -16.70 -27.49
CA PHE A 209 9.92 -16.46 -26.37
C PHE A 209 9.50 -15.23 -25.57
N THR A 210 9.30 -15.40 -24.26
CA THR A 210 9.00 -14.32 -23.30
C THR A 210 10.21 -13.96 -22.45
N TYR A 211 11.21 -14.84 -22.38
CA TYR A 211 12.52 -14.58 -21.79
C TYR A 211 13.56 -15.46 -22.48
N VAL A 212 14.75 -14.92 -22.71
CA VAL A 212 15.94 -15.65 -23.18
C VAL A 212 17.15 -15.08 -22.45
N SER A 213 17.99 -15.93 -21.87
CA SER A 213 19.21 -15.51 -21.19
C SER A 213 20.26 -14.97 -22.16
N PRO A 214 21.11 -14.00 -21.76
CA PRO A 214 22.19 -13.45 -22.58
C PRO A 214 23.19 -14.49 -23.13
N SER A 215 23.28 -15.68 -22.52
CA SER A 215 24.07 -16.80 -23.05
C SER A 215 23.67 -17.22 -24.47
N VAL A 216 22.48 -16.82 -24.97
CA VAL A 216 22.08 -17.01 -26.37
C VAL A 216 23.02 -16.31 -27.35
N GLU A 217 23.64 -15.20 -26.97
CA GLU A 217 24.62 -14.50 -27.81
C GLU A 217 25.86 -15.36 -28.04
N LYS A 218 26.34 -16.03 -26.97
CA LYS A 218 27.47 -16.95 -27.07
C LYS A 218 27.12 -18.21 -27.85
N LEU A 219 25.93 -18.78 -27.62
CA LEU A 219 25.51 -20.04 -28.23
C LEU A 219 25.08 -19.88 -29.70
N ARG A 220 24.22 -18.90 -29.99
CA ARG A 220 23.57 -18.71 -31.30
C ARG A 220 24.12 -17.54 -32.10
N GLY A 221 24.89 -16.62 -31.50
CA GLY A 221 25.48 -15.48 -32.20
C GLY A 221 24.49 -14.35 -32.53
N ILE A 222 23.32 -14.32 -31.88
CA ILE A 222 22.27 -13.31 -32.07
C ILE A 222 21.97 -12.60 -30.75
N THR A 223 21.49 -11.37 -30.81
CA THR A 223 21.16 -10.63 -29.57
C THR A 223 19.93 -11.21 -28.89
N VAL A 224 19.75 -10.89 -27.61
CA VAL A 224 18.55 -11.29 -26.85
C VAL A 224 17.27 -10.75 -27.51
N GLU A 225 17.29 -9.53 -28.04
CA GLU A 225 16.14 -8.92 -28.72
C GLU A 225 15.79 -9.64 -30.02
N GLU A 226 16.81 -10.06 -30.79
CA GLU A 226 16.61 -10.88 -31.99
C GLU A 226 16.02 -12.25 -31.61
N ALA A 227 16.55 -12.88 -30.56
CA ALA A 227 16.05 -14.17 -30.07
C ALA A 227 14.60 -14.08 -29.57
N LEU A 228 14.22 -13.00 -28.88
CA LEU A 228 12.85 -12.76 -28.41
C LEU A 228 11.85 -12.54 -29.56
N SER A 229 12.32 -12.15 -30.74
CA SER A 229 11.49 -11.94 -31.92
C SER A 229 11.21 -13.22 -32.71
N GLU A 230 11.93 -14.30 -32.42
CA GLU A 230 11.75 -15.62 -33.02
C GLU A 230 10.74 -16.47 -32.23
N THR A 231 10.25 -17.54 -32.85
CA THR A 231 9.49 -18.59 -32.18
C THR A 231 10.29 -19.88 -32.12
N VAL A 232 9.87 -20.83 -31.29
CA VAL A 232 10.48 -22.17 -31.24
C VAL A 232 10.47 -22.86 -32.62
N PHE A 233 9.49 -22.55 -33.46
CA PHE A 233 9.36 -23.10 -34.81
C PHE A 233 10.44 -22.58 -35.77
N ASP A 234 10.91 -21.35 -35.57
CA ASP A 234 11.89 -20.71 -36.46
C ASP A 234 13.31 -21.25 -36.23
N ILE A 235 13.58 -21.79 -35.04
CA ILE A 235 14.93 -22.16 -34.60
C ILE A 235 15.24 -23.66 -34.68
N MET A 236 14.23 -24.50 -34.90
CA MET A 236 14.36 -25.96 -34.93
C MET A 236 14.17 -26.54 -36.33
N PRO A 237 15.01 -27.50 -36.76
CA PRO A 237 14.73 -28.33 -37.94
C PRO A 237 13.42 -29.13 -37.76
N PRO A 238 12.70 -29.46 -38.86
CA PRO A 238 11.40 -30.13 -38.79
C PRO A 238 11.41 -31.44 -37.97
N ASP A 239 12.48 -32.23 -38.06
CA ASP A 239 12.61 -33.50 -37.31
C ASP A 239 12.86 -33.28 -35.82
N SER A 240 13.58 -32.22 -35.44
CA SER A 240 13.81 -31.83 -34.05
C SER A 240 12.55 -31.22 -33.44
N LEU A 241 11.83 -30.39 -34.19
CA LEU A 241 10.56 -29.81 -33.79
C LEU A 241 9.52 -30.91 -33.51
N LYS A 242 9.43 -31.91 -34.39
CA LYS A 242 8.50 -33.04 -34.23
C LYS A 242 8.81 -33.84 -32.95
N ARG A 243 10.09 -34.08 -32.66
CA ARG A 243 10.53 -34.71 -31.41
C ARG A 243 10.16 -33.86 -30.19
N ALA A 244 10.51 -32.58 -30.20
CA ALA A 244 10.20 -31.66 -29.10
C ALA A 244 8.70 -31.58 -28.82
N LEU A 245 7.85 -31.45 -29.84
CA LEU A 245 6.39 -31.41 -29.68
C LEU A 245 5.83 -32.71 -29.10
N SER A 246 6.32 -33.86 -29.57
CA SER A 246 5.86 -35.18 -29.07
C SER A 246 6.20 -35.40 -27.60
N GLU A 247 7.38 -34.94 -27.16
CA GLU A 247 7.79 -35.05 -25.76
C GLU A 247 7.04 -34.04 -24.88
N THR A 248 6.87 -32.81 -25.37
CA THR A 248 6.12 -31.79 -24.62
C THR A 248 4.65 -32.20 -24.44
N GLN A 249 4.03 -32.81 -25.46
CA GLN A 249 2.66 -33.32 -25.39
C GLN A 249 2.52 -34.47 -24.36
N ARG A 250 3.53 -35.33 -24.28
CA ARG A 250 3.58 -36.43 -23.30
C ARG A 250 3.65 -35.90 -21.86
N VAL A 251 4.41 -34.84 -21.61
CA VAL A 251 4.50 -34.19 -20.29
C VAL A 251 3.18 -33.50 -19.92
N TRP A 252 2.55 -32.80 -20.87
CA TRP A 252 1.28 -32.08 -20.62
C TRP A 252 0.08 -33.00 -20.38
N SER A 253 0.13 -34.24 -20.86
CA SER A 253 -0.95 -35.21 -20.66
C SER A 253 -0.98 -35.86 -19.28
N ASP A 254 0.05 -35.63 -18.44
CA ASP A 254 0.19 -36.25 -17.12
C ASP A 254 0.14 -35.15 -16.04
N GLU A 255 -1.08 -34.77 -15.60
CA GLU A 255 -1.35 -33.68 -14.64
C GLU A 255 -0.58 -33.79 -13.30
N LYS A 256 0.01 -34.95 -13.01
CA LYS A 256 0.79 -35.21 -11.79
C LYS A 256 2.26 -34.78 -11.86
N ARG A 257 2.76 -34.31 -13.02
CA ARG A 257 4.19 -34.02 -13.27
C ARG A 257 4.49 -32.54 -13.50
N VAL A 258 3.93 -31.67 -12.67
CA VAL A 258 4.06 -30.20 -12.83
C VAL A 258 5.48 -29.69 -12.56
N HIS A 259 6.39 -30.49 -12.00
CA HIS A 259 7.76 -30.09 -11.64
C HIS A 259 8.86 -31.03 -12.17
N ASP A 260 8.54 -31.93 -13.11
CA ASP A 260 9.54 -32.85 -13.69
C ASP A 260 10.32 -32.14 -14.81
N SER A 261 11.66 -32.15 -14.73
CA SER A 261 12.51 -31.69 -15.83
C SER A 261 12.65 -32.80 -16.89
N VAL A 262 12.43 -32.44 -18.16
CA VAL A 262 12.63 -33.35 -19.30
C VAL A 262 13.78 -32.80 -20.14
N ARG A 263 14.88 -33.55 -20.18
CA ARG A 263 16.04 -33.21 -21.01
C ARG A 263 15.83 -33.75 -22.42
N ILE A 264 15.75 -32.84 -23.40
CA ILE A 264 15.58 -33.19 -24.81
C ILE A 264 16.80 -32.71 -25.58
N GLU A 265 17.48 -33.63 -26.26
CA GLU A 265 18.53 -33.27 -27.20
C GLU A 265 17.94 -32.97 -28.58
N VAL A 266 17.94 -31.68 -28.92
CA VAL A 266 17.46 -31.15 -30.19
C VAL A 266 18.59 -30.46 -30.94
N GLU A 267 18.55 -30.55 -32.26
CA GLU A 267 19.43 -29.76 -33.12
C GLU A 267 18.81 -28.38 -33.34
N LEU A 268 19.63 -27.33 -33.28
CA LEU A 268 19.21 -25.93 -33.45
C LEU A 268 19.96 -25.25 -34.58
N PHE A 269 19.33 -24.25 -35.21
CA PHE A 269 19.99 -23.37 -36.16
C PHE A 269 20.84 -22.31 -35.43
N ILE A 270 22.15 -22.28 -35.74
CA ILE A 270 23.11 -21.27 -35.25
C ILE A 270 23.46 -20.35 -36.41
N LYS A 271 23.31 -19.03 -36.23
CA LYS A 271 23.63 -18.03 -37.26
C LYS A 271 25.09 -17.61 -37.10
N LYS A 272 25.94 -17.92 -38.10
CA LYS A 272 27.37 -17.59 -38.04
C LYS A 272 27.60 -16.13 -38.46
N VAL A 273 28.07 -15.27 -37.56
CA VAL A 273 28.54 -13.91 -37.90
C VAL A 273 30.02 -13.99 -38.28
N THR A 274 30.37 -13.50 -39.49
CA THR A 274 31.76 -13.52 -40.00
C THR A 274 32.35 -12.11 -39.86
N LEU A 275 33.44 -11.93 -39.12
CA LEU A 275 34.18 -10.65 -39.02
C LEU A 275 35.35 -10.62 -40.01
N PHE A 276 35.25 -9.69 -40.96
CA PHE A 276 36.14 -9.20 -42.04
C PHE A 276 37.46 -9.93 -42.39
N GLY A 277 37.58 -10.35 -43.66
CA GLY A 277 38.87 -10.52 -44.35
C GLY A 277 38.89 -11.51 -45.53
N LEU A 278 38.40 -11.08 -46.71
CA LEU A 278 38.60 -11.66 -48.07
C LEU A 278 38.08 -13.09 -48.42
N SER A 279 37.40 -13.11 -49.58
CA SER A 279 37.02 -14.23 -50.48
C SER A 279 35.92 -15.22 -50.06
N LEU A 280 34.73 -14.98 -50.64
CA LEU A 280 33.72 -15.92 -51.19
C LEU A 280 33.87 -17.41 -50.85
N PHE A 281 32.90 -17.91 -50.07
CA PHE A 281 32.19 -19.18 -50.34
C PHE A 281 30.77 -19.08 -49.76
N PHE A 282 29.75 -19.14 -50.62
CA PHE A 282 28.37 -19.44 -50.21
C PHE A 282 28.32 -20.92 -49.84
N GLY A 283 28.10 -21.22 -48.56
CA GLY A 283 27.87 -22.57 -48.08
C GLY A 283 27.40 -22.52 -46.64
N ASN A 284 26.14 -22.90 -46.40
CA ASN A 284 25.64 -23.19 -45.06
C ASN A 284 26.43 -24.37 -44.49
N TYR A 285 27.46 -24.09 -43.70
CA TYR A 285 28.21 -25.13 -43.00
C TYR A 285 27.58 -25.40 -41.64
N TRP A 286 27.20 -26.67 -41.47
CA TRP A 286 26.57 -27.26 -40.28
C TRP A 286 27.64 -27.60 -39.25
N ILE A 287 27.49 -27.15 -38.01
CA ILE A 287 28.34 -27.58 -36.90
C ILE A 287 27.47 -28.35 -35.92
N LYS A 288 27.88 -29.59 -35.64
CA LYS A 288 27.25 -30.48 -34.67
C LYS A 288 27.82 -30.16 -33.29
N GLN A 289 27.04 -29.52 -32.43
CA GLN A 289 27.42 -29.36 -31.02
C GLN A 289 26.19 -29.52 -30.12
N THR A 290 26.32 -30.39 -29.14
CA THR A 290 25.23 -30.99 -28.36
C THR A 290 25.15 -30.42 -26.95
N SER A 291 23.99 -29.86 -26.60
CA SER A 291 23.14 -30.17 -25.43
C SER A 291 22.33 -28.93 -25.05
N LEU A 292 21.00 -29.01 -25.09
CA LEU A 292 20.11 -27.98 -24.54
C LEU A 292 19.44 -28.58 -23.30
N THR A 293 19.56 -27.91 -22.16
CA THR A 293 18.88 -28.32 -20.93
C THR A 293 17.58 -27.53 -20.80
N LEU A 294 16.44 -28.20 -20.98
CA LEU A 294 15.11 -27.64 -20.71
C LEU A 294 14.89 -27.64 -19.19
N LEU A 295 15.00 -26.47 -18.56
CA LEU A 295 14.67 -26.25 -17.16
C LEU A 295 13.40 -25.39 -17.09
N TRP A 296 12.32 -25.96 -16.55
CA TRP A 296 11.08 -25.24 -16.26
C TRP A 296 11.13 -24.71 -14.82
N VAL A 297 10.70 -23.46 -14.62
CA VAL A 297 10.40 -22.84 -13.32
C VAL A 297 8.90 -22.61 -13.23
#